data_AF-A0A522R532-F1
#
_entry.id   AF-A0A522R532-F1
#
_cell.length_a   1.000
_cell.length_b   1.000
_cell.length_c   1.000
_cell.angle_alpha   90.00
_cell.angle_beta   90.00
_cell.angle_gamma   90.00
#
_symmetry.space_group_name_H-M   'P 1'
#
loop_
_entity.id
_entity.type
_entity.pdbx_description
1 polymer ?
#
loop_
_entity_poly.entity_id
_entity_poly.type
_entity_poly.pdbx_seq_one_letter_code
_entity_poly.pdbx_strand_id
1 'polypeptide(L)'
;MKWRFILLLLVLLTTFQASEAQSISSPARQVDSVTNKVRQRGDELQQIPSRYLTKVSSKADLFNRRITKRTEKALHRLQKQEEKINSKLSKIDLPTGQAGSVAAKGLALGNSIDSISHLQELVRNKVTKITSRLPGGKYIPYLDSLQTSLNFLNKYQSDLSKAGGIEKDLSGSLSTLRQAQGDLMKAQGDMQQLEGKLNQVQDIQQYIQQRQQLLTQALSKYGSLFSKNIGSISKEAYYYKATIENYKELWQH
;
A
#
# COMPACT_ATOMS: atom_id res chain seq x y z
N MET A 1 -80.95 -18.84 -37.66
CA MET A 1 -81.22 -18.05 -38.89
C MET A 1 -80.01 -18.22 -39.81
N LYS A 2 -80.13 -19.10 -40.83
CA LYS A 2 -80.15 -18.73 -42.27
C LYS A 2 -78.90 -17.90 -42.66
N TRP A 3 -77.80 -18.55 -43.04
CA TRP A 3 -77.42 -18.94 -44.41
C TRP A 3 -77.05 -17.77 -45.34
N ARG A 4 -75.99 -18.00 -46.15
CA ARG A 4 -75.57 -17.36 -47.43
C ARG A 4 -74.46 -16.31 -47.29
N PHE A 5 -73.36 -16.31 -48.05
CA PHE A 5 -72.96 -17.07 -49.25
C PHE A 5 -71.43 -16.92 -49.45
N ILE A 6 -70.79 -18.01 -49.85
CA ILE A 6 -69.43 -18.06 -50.43
C ILE A 6 -69.55 -17.72 -51.92
N LEU A 7 -68.63 -16.90 -52.46
CA LEU A 7 -68.16 -16.74 -53.86
C LEU A 7 -67.11 -15.60 -53.75
N LEU A 8 -65.91 -15.59 -54.33
CA LEU A 8 -65.38 -16.27 -55.49
C LEU A 8 -63.84 -16.20 -55.46
N LEU A 9 -63.27 -17.30 -55.93
CA LEU A 9 -61.90 -17.61 -56.30
C LEU A 9 -61.49 -16.82 -57.56
N LEU A 10 -60.36 -16.09 -57.58
CA LEU A 10 -59.36 -16.12 -58.67
C LEU A 10 -58.17 -15.14 -58.52
N VAL A 11 -57.02 -15.72 -58.79
CA VAL A 11 -55.66 -15.21 -59.05
C VAL A 11 -55.60 -14.10 -60.11
N LEU A 12 -54.79 -13.04 -59.91
CA LEU A 12 -53.67 -12.60 -60.80
C LEU A 12 -53.04 -11.24 -60.41
N LEU A 13 -51.76 -11.31 -60.03
CA LEU A 13 -50.60 -10.51 -60.44
C LEU A 13 -50.74 -9.06 -61.01
N THR A 14 -49.94 -8.18 -60.38
CA THR A 14 -49.11 -7.07 -60.91
C THR A 14 -49.49 -5.61 -60.67
N THR A 15 -48.40 -4.88 -60.41
CA THR A 15 -48.17 -3.43 -60.34
C THR A 15 -48.54 -2.73 -59.01
N PHE A 16 -47.88 -1.69 -58.52
CA PHE A 16 -46.49 -1.17 -58.52
C PHE A 16 -46.63 0.19 -57.81
N GLN A 17 -45.85 0.41 -56.75
CA GLN A 17 -45.43 1.70 -56.15
C GLN A 17 -46.41 2.66 -55.43
N ALA A 18 -45.84 3.13 -54.31
CA ALA A 18 -45.93 4.43 -53.65
C ALA A 18 -47.15 4.75 -52.76
N SER A 19 -46.99 4.50 -51.46
CA SER A 19 -46.87 5.57 -50.46
C SER A 19 -46.70 4.97 -49.07
N GLU A 20 -45.65 5.36 -48.34
CA GLU A 20 -45.72 5.59 -46.90
C GLU A 20 -44.42 6.23 -46.41
N ALA A 21 -44.55 7.49 -46.00
CA ALA A 21 -43.55 8.19 -45.22
C ALA A 21 -43.58 7.63 -43.79
N GLN A 22 -42.48 7.02 -43.34
CA GLN A 22 -42.23 6.83 -41.91
C GLN A 22 -40.80 7.25 -41.56
N SER A 23 -40.75 8.14 -40.58
CA SER A 23 -39.61 8.74 -39.93
C SER A 23 -38.59 7.71 -39.44
N ILE A 24 -37.40 7.71 -40.03
CA ILE A 24 -36.21 7.02 -39.50
C ILE A 24 -35.44 8.02 -38.63
N SER A 25 -35.55 7.89 -37.32
CA SER A 25 -34.62 8.55 -36.38
C SER A 25 -33.25 7.91 -36.52
N SER A 26 -32.28 8.66 -37.06
CA SER A 26 -30.95 8.16 -37.41
C SER A 26 -30.09 7.75 -36.19
N PRO A 27 -29.38 6.61 -36.24
CA PRO A 27 -28.41 6.20 -35.21
C PRO A 27 -27.17 7.11 -35.10
N ALA A 28 -26.96 8.03 -36.05
CA ALA A 28 -25.80 8.94 -36.08
C ALA A 28 -25.69 9.86 -34.84
N ARG A 29 -26.81 10.34 -34.29
CA ARG A 29 -26.78 11.28 -33.14
C ARG A 29 -26.28 10.67 -31.83
N GLN A 30 -26.44 9.36 -31.63
CA GLN A 30 -25.95 8.71 -30.41
C GLN A 30 -24.43 8.53 -30.44
N VAL A 31 -23.86 8.22 -31.61
CA VAL A 31 -22.42 8.02 -31.78
C VAL A 31 -21.64 9.31 -31.53
N ASP A 32 -22.18 10.45 -31.99
CA ASP A 32 -21.58 11.78 -31.79
C ASP A 32 -21.60 12.23 -30.32
N SER A 33 -22.66 11.89 -29.58
CA SER A 33 -22.75 12.22 -28.15
C SER A 33 -21.79 11.39 -27.29
N VAL A 34 -21.57 10.12 -27.65
CA VAL A 34 -20.63 9.22 -26.96
C VAL A 34 -19.20 9.60 -27.31
N THR A 35 -18.89 9.88 -28.58
CA THR A 35 -17.54 10.31 -29.00
C THR A 35 -17.18 11.68 -28.44
N ASN A 36 -18.09 12.66 -28.40
CA ASN A 36 -17.80 13.95 -27.76
C ASN A 36 -17.60 13.83 -26.25
N LYS A 37 -18.36 12.97 -25.57
CA LYS A 37 -18.21 12.72 -24.13
C LYS A 37 -16.93 11.96 -23.80
N VAL A 38 -16.49 11.04 -24.67
CA VAL A 38 -15.20 10.35 -24.57
C VAL A 38 -14.04 11.29 -24.91
N ARG A 39 -14.19 12.21 -25.86
CA ARG A 39 -13.17 13.21 -26.23
C ARG A 39 -12.98 14.26 -25.14
N GLN A 40 -14.06 14.84 -24.62
CA GLN A 40 -14.00 15.76 -23.47
C GLN A 40 -13.39 15.10 -22.23
N ARG A 41 -13.77 13.85 -21.93
CA ARG A 41 -13.11 13.08 -20.86
C ARG A 41 -11.65 12.76 -21.17
N GLY A 42 -11.32 12.47 -22.43
CA GLY A 42 -9.95 12.22 -22.88
C GLY A 42 -9.04 13.43 -22.64
N ASP A 43 -9.54 14.63 -22.90
CA ASP A 43 -8.82 15.89 -22.68
C ASP A 43 -8.68 16.22 -21.17
N GLU A 44 -9.68 15.90 -20.34
CA GLU A 44 -9.59 15.98 -18.86
C GLU A 44 -8.59 14.95 -18.30
N LEU A 45 -8.52 13.76 -18.90
CA LEU A 45 -7.67 12.64 -18.48
C LEU A 45 -6.22 12.74 -19.01
N GLN A 46 -5.99 13.51 -20.08
CA GLN A 46 -4.65 13.93 -20.52
C GLN A 46 -3.94 14.82 -19.48
N GLN A 47 -4.68 15.37 -18.51
CA GLN A 47 -4.14 16.17 -17.41
C GLN A 47 -3.83 15.37 -16.15
N ILE A 48 -3.82 14.03 -16.19
CA ILE A 48 -3.19 13.27 -15.10
C ILE A 48 -1.70 13.64 -15.13
N PRO A 49 -1.19 14.39 -14.13
CA PRO A 49 0.17 14.88 -14.21
C PRO A 49 1.07 13.68 -13.92
N SER A 50 1.57 13.00 -14.96
CA SER A 50 2.50 11.87 -14.84
C SER A 50 3.67 12.25 -13.92
N ARG A 51 4.18 13.49 -14.03
CA ARG A 51 5.19 14.06 -13.13
C ARG A 51 4.79 14.03 -11.65
N TYR A 52 3.53 14.28 -11.33
CA TYR A 52 3.03 14.20 -9.96
C TYR A 52 3.00 12.75 -9.47
N LEU A 53 2.46 11.82 -10.28
CA LEU A 53 2.43 10.39 -9.93
C LEU A 53 3.84 9.82 -9.74
N THR A 54 4.78 10.17 -10.62
CA THR A 54 6.19 9.80 -10.47
C THR A 54 6.80 10.40 -9.21
N LYS A 55 6.49 11.65 -8.85
CA LYS A 55 6.95 12.27 -7.60
C LYS A 55 6.40 11.58 -6.37
N VAL A 56 5.10 11.29 -6.33
CA VAL A 56 4.44 10.58 -5.21
C VAL A 56 5.06 9.20 -5.03
N SER A 57 5.14 8.44 -6.13
CA SER A 57 5.80 7.14 -6.17
C SER A 57 7.24 7.20 -5.68
N SER A 58 8.05 8.13 -6.20
CA SER A 58 9.45 8.29 -5.80
C SER A 58 9.62 8.68 -4.33
N LYS A 59 8.74 9.54 -3.81
CA LYS A 59 8.72 9.96 -2.40
C LYS A 59 8.36 8.76 -1.50
N ALA A 60 7.34 7.99 -1.88
CA ALA A 60 6.91 6.79 -1.16
C ALA A 60 8.03 5.75 -1.12
N ASP A 61 8.66 5.48 -2.26
CA ASP A 61 9.80 4.55 -2.37
C ASP A 61 11.00 4.99 -1.53
N LEU A 62 11.37 6.28 -1.61
CA LEU A 62 12.48 6.84 -0.83
C LEU A 62 12.23 6.68 0.68
N PHE A 63 11.00 6.97 1.10
CA PHE A 63 10.62 6.88 2.49
C PHE A 63 10.63 5.43 2.98
N ASN A 64 10.03 4.52 2.21
CA ASN A 64 10.03 3.08 2.49
C ASN A 64 11.46 2.56 2.68
N ARG A 65 12.40 2.94 1.80
CA ARG A 65 13.82 2.58 1.94
C ARG A 65 14.47 3.14 3.20
N ARG A 66 14.22 4.43 3.51
CA ARG A 66 14.81 5.10 4.67
C ARG A 66 14.33 4.51 5.99
N ILE A 67 13.03 4.27 6.11
CA ILE A 67 12.44 3.74 7.33
C ILE A 67 12.88 2.29 7.53
N THR A 68 12.85 1.46 6.48
CA THR A 68 13.35 0.07 6.49
C THR A 68 14.79 0.01 6.98
N LYS A 69 15.70 0.80 6.38
CA LYS A 69 17.12 0.84 6.78
C LYS A 69 17.33 1.27 8.24
N ARG A 70 16.52 2.22 8.72
CA ARG A 70 16.61 2.69 10.12
C ARG A 70 16.09 1.63 11.09
N THR A 71 15.00 0.96 10.75
CA THR A 71 14.43 -0.13 11.53
C THR A 71 15.37 -1.33 11.60
N GLU A 72 15.94 -1.77 10.48
CA GLU A 72 16.96 -2.82 10.45
C GLU A 72 18.14 -2.48 11.37
N LYS A 73 18.63 -1.25 11.29
CA LYS A 73 19.76 -0.79 12.11
C LYS A 73 19.41 -0.81 13.61
N ALA A 74 18.21 -0.40 13.97
CA ALA A 74 17.75 -0.43 15.36
C ALA A 74 17.62 -1.86 15.89
N LEU A 75 16.97 -2.74 15.12
CA LEU A 75 16.84 -4.17 15.44
C LEU A 75 18.20 -4.86 15.56
N HIS A 76 19.12 -4.61 14.62
CA HIS A 76 20.46 -5.18 14.66
C HIS A 76 21.24 -4.73 15.90
N ARG A 77 21.13 -3.44 16.26
CA ARG A 77 21.76 -2.93 17.49
C ARG A 77 21.15 -3.56 18.73
N LEU A 78 19.83 -3.71 18.79
CA LEU A 78 19.16 -4.39 19.88
C LEU A 78 19.64 -5.84 20.02
N GLN A 79 19.65 -6.59 18.91
CA GLN A 79 20.16 -7.97 18.85
C GLN A 79 21.58 -8.08 19.41
N LYS A 80 22.49 -7.19 18.97
CA LYS A 80 23.88 -7.15 19.46
C LYS A 80 23.99 -6.85 20.95
N GLN A 81 23.08 -6.05 21.51
CA GLN A 81 23.05 -5.82 22.96
C GLN A 81 22.52 -7.05 23.71
N GLU A 82 21.48 -7.70 23.19
CA GLU A 82 20.93 -8.92 23.79
C GLU A 82 21.96 -10.07 23.74
N GLU A 83 22.69 -10.26 22.65
CA GLU A 83 23.81 -11.21 22.56
C GLU A 83 24.88 -10.95 23.62
N LYS A 84 25.26 -9.67 23.82
CA LYS A 84 26.24 -9.29 24.84
C LYS A 84 25.73 -9.51 26.25
N ILE A 85 24.44 -9.24 26.50
CA ILE A 85 23.79 -9.51 27.78
C ILE A 85 23.80 -11.02 28.05
N ASN A 86 23.39 -11.82 27.06
CA ASN A 86 23.35 -13.28 27.16
C ASN A 86 24.74 -13.87 27.44
N SER A 87 25.77 -13.40 26.72
CA SER A 87 27.16 -13.82 26.94
C SER A 87 27.71 -13.44 28.32
N LYS A 88 27.28 -12.31 28.88
CA LYS A 88 27.66 -11.90 30.23
C LYS A 88 26.91 -12.70 31.30
N LEU A 89 25.60 -12.92 31.12
CA LEU A 89 24.78 -13.72 32.04
C LEU A 89 25.33 -15.15 32.14
N SER A 90 25.65 -15.79 31.01
CA SER A 90 26.20 -17.15 31.02
C SER A 90 27.56 -17.27 31.72
N LYS A 91 28.35 -16.18 31.77
CA LYS A 91 29.62 -16.14 32.49
C LYS A 91 29.47 -15.98 34.00
N ILE A 92 28.44 -15.25 34.44
CA ILE A 92 28.13 -15.07 35.87
C ILE A 92 27.70 -16.40 36.50
N ASP A 93 27.18 -17.33 35.69
CA ASP A 93 26.68 -18.63 36.18
C ASP A 93 27.75 -19.69 36.40
N LEU A 94 28.90 -19.56 35.76
CA LEU A 94 29.96 -20.58 35.81
C LEU A 94 30.52 -20.86 37.22
N PRO A 95 30.47 -19.96 38.22
CA PRO A 95 30.87 -20.29 39.59
C PRO A 95 29.72 -20.82 40.49
N THR A 96 28.44 -20.75 40.09
CA THR A 96 27.28 -21.06 40.99
C THR A 96 26.22 -22.00 40.38
N GLY A 97 26.46 -22.55 39.19
CA GLY A 97 25.92 -23.84 38.76
C GLY A 97 24.49 -23.90 38.20
N GLN A 98 23.55 -23.00 38.51
CA GLN A 98 22.15 -23.17 38.03
C GLN A 98 21.37 -21.89 37.67
N ALA A 99 21.89 -20.67 37.90
CA ALA A 99 21.03 -19.49 37.96
C ALA A 99 20.68 -18.82 36.61
N GLY A 100 21.56 -18.77 35.61
CA GLY A 100 21.36 -17.88 34.46
C GLY A 100 21.12 -18.52 33.12
N SER A 101 21.17 -19.86 32.99
CA SER A 101 20.31 -20.55 32.02
C SER A 101 18.84 -20.29 32.38
N VAL A 102 18.49 -20.32 33.67
CA VAL A 102 17.14 -20.03 34.16
C VAL A 102 16.82 -18.54 34.06
N ALA A 103 17.74 -17.64 34.41
CA ALA A 103 17.52 -16.20 34.25
C ALA A 103 17.44 -15.79 32.76
N ALA A 104 18.36 -16.23 31.89
CA ALA A 104 18.30 -15.91 30.46
C ALA A 104 17.07 -16.53 29.78
N LYS A 105 16.66 -17.75 30.16
CA LYS A 105 15.39 -18.36 29.73
C LYS A 105 14.18 -17.61 30.29
N GLY A 106 14.22 -17.19 31.55
CA GLY A 106 13.18 -16.39 32.21
C GLY A 106 13.03 -14.99 31.60
N LEU A 107 14.08 -14.46 30.98
CA LEU A 107 14.07 -13.23 30.19
C LEU A 107 13.76 -13.47 28.70
N ALA A 108 13.51 -14.73 28.33
CA ALA A 108 13.26 -15.17 26.96
C ALA A 108 14.32 -14.67 25.96
N LEU A 109 15.59 -14.53 26.39
CA LEU A 109 16.66 -14.00 25.55
C LEU A 109 16.97 -14.91 24.35
N GLY A 110 16.84 -16.22 24.51
CA GLY A 110 17.02 -17.20 23.42
C GLY A 110 16.03 -16.96 22.27
N ASN A 111 14.74 -16.91 22.59
CA ASN A 111 13.67 -16.71 21.60
C ASN A 111 13.63 -15.28 21.02
N SER A 112 14.24 -14.34 21.73
CA SER A 112 14.28 -12.93 21.32
C SER A 112 15.20 -12.68 20.14
N ILE A 113 16.35 -13.37 20.07
CA ILE A 113 17.27 -13.24 18.93
C ILE A 113 16.59 -13.72 17.65
N ASP A 114 15.85 -14.83 17.71
CA ASP A 114 15.06 -15.35 16.59
C ASP A 114 13.91 -14.39 16.24
N SER A 115 13.21 -13.86 17.24
CA SER A 115 12.15 -12.86 17.05
C SER A 115 12.67 -11.60 16.36
N ILE A 116 13.83 -11.08 16.79
CA ILE A 116 14.46 -9.90 16.18
C ILE A 116 14.90 -10.20 14.75
N SER A 117 15.45 -11.39 14.49
CA SER A 117 15.86 -11.82 13.15
C SER A 117 14.64 -11.93 12.22
N HIS A 118 13.53 -12.47 12.71
CA HIS A 118 12.26 -12.49 11.98
C HIS A 118 11.73 -11.09 11.70
N LEU A 119 11.77 -10.17 12.68
CA LEU A 119 11.38 -8.77 12.46
C LEU A 119 12.27 -8.06 11.43
N GLN A 120 13.57 -8.39 11.36
CA GLN A 120 14.48 -7.90 10.33
C GLN A 120 14.09 -8.43 8.94
N GLU A 121 13.69 -9.69 8.84
CA GLU A 121 13.20 -10.27 7.59
C GLU A 121 11.88 -9.64 7.15
N LEU A 122 10.92 -9.50 8.07
CA LEU A 122 9.63 -8.87 7.82
C LEU A 122 9.78 -7.43 7.32
N VAL A 123 10.70 -6.65 7.91
CA VAL A 123 10.89 -5.26 7.48
C VAL A 123 11.58 -5.17 6.10
N ARG A 124 12.43 -6.14 5.74
CA ARG A 124 13.08 -6.21 4.41
C ARG A 124 12.11 -6.58 3.30
N ASN A 125 11.16 -7.45 3.61
CA ASN A 125 10.23 -7.96 2.62
C ASN A 125 9.18 -6.90 2.24
N LYS A 126 8.72 -6.99 0.98
CA LYS A 126 7.55 -6.24 0.52
C LYS A 126 6.33 -6.68 1.32
N VAL A 127 5.45 -5.73 1.62
CA VAL A 127 4.20 -6.03 2.34
C VAL A 127 3.25 -6.71 1.36
N THR A 128 3.14 -8.03 1.43
CA THR A 128 2.34 -8.84 0.49
C THR A 128 0.87 -8.96 0.89
N LYS A 129 0.54 -8.72 2.16
CA LYS A 129 -0.82 -8.52 2.67
C LYS A 129 -0.79 -7.37 3.67
N ILE A 130 -1.65 -6.36 3.45
CA ILE A 130 -2.00 -5.41 4.51
C ILE A 130 -2.79 -6.22 5.54
N THR A 131 -2.10 -6.84 6.48
CA THR A 131 -2.73 -7.47 7.63
C THR A 131 -3.45 -6.37 8.38
N SER A 132 -4.78 -6.46 8.39
CA SER A 132 -5.76 -5.68 9.16
C SER A 132 -5.16 -4.65 10.12
N ARG A 133 -5.43 -3.37 9.81
CA ARG A 133 -5.14 -2.20 10.67
C ARG A 133 -5.28 -2.55 12.15
N LEU A 134 -4.18 -2.55 12.90
CA LEU A 134 -4.23 -2.66 14.35
C LEU A 134 -4.88 -1.39 14.92
N PRO A 135 -5.78 -1.52 15.90
CA PRO A 135 -6.37 -0.37 16.58
C PRO A 135 -5.26 0.34 17.36
N GLY A 136 -4.94 1.58 16.97
CA GLY A 136 -3.88 2.38 17.60
C GLY A 136 -2.81 2.92 16.64
N GLY A 137 -2.88 2.61 15.35
CA GLY A 137 -2.13 3.35 14.33
C GLY A 137 -2.55 4.83 14.35
N LYS A 138 -1.64 5.73 14.74
CA LYS A 138 -1.92 7.17 14.76
C LYS A 138 -2.17 7.62 13.31
N TYR A 139 -3.38 8.11 13.04
CA TYR A 139 -3.84 8.55 11.71
C TYR A 139 -2.85 9.53 11.06
N ILE A 140 -2.57 9.35 9.76
CA ILE A 140 -1.75 10.24 8.95
C ILE A 140 -2.67 10.89 7.90
N PRO A 141 -3.21 12.10 8.17
CA PRO A 141 -4.23 12.73 7.32
C PRO A 141 -3.83 12.90 5.85
N TYR A 142 -2.55 13.19 5.62
CA TYR A 142 -2.03 13.38 4.27
C TYR A 142 -1.97 12.09 3.45
N LEU A 143 -1.70 10.93 4.09
CA LEU A 143 -1.76 9.62 3.39
C LEU A 143 -3.18 9.32 2.94
N ASP A 144 -4.17 9.62 3.77
CA ASP A 144 -5.59 9.40 3.48
C ASP A 144 -6.09 10.33 2.36
N SER A 145 -5.66 11.59 2.36
CA SER A 145 -5.96 12.54 1.28
C SER A 145 -5.35 12.08 -0.05
N LEU A 146 -4.09 11.62 -0.02
CA LEU A 146 -3.43 11.05 -1.19
C LEU A 146 -4.09 9.77 -1.66
N GLN A 147 -4.38 8.83 -0.76
CA GLN A 147 -5.06 7.59 -1.08
C GLN A 147 -6.44 7.84 -1.66
N THR A 148 -7.20 8.77 -1.08
CA THR A 148 -8.50 9.23 -1.59
C THR A 148 -8.36 9.80 -3.01
N SER A 149 -7.36 10.66 -3.24
CA SER A 149 -7.10 11.23 -4.57
C SER A 149 -6.70 10.17 -5.60
N LEU A 150 -5.86 9.20 -5.23
CA LEU A 150 -5.44 8.11 -6.10
C LEU A 150 -6.58 7.12 -6.37
N ASN A 151 -7.42 6.83 -5.37
CA ASN A 151 -8.60 5.98 -5.51
C ASN A 151 -9.66 6.63 -6.41
N PHE A 152 -9.84 7.94 -6.27
CA PHE A 152 -10.69 8.71 -7.18
C PHE A 152 -10.20 8.56 -8.62
N LEU A 153 -8.92 8.78 -8.89
CA LEU A 153 -8.33 8.59 -10.22
C LEU A 153 -8.47 7.15 -10.74
N ASN A 154 -8.28 6.16 -9.87
CA ASN A 154 -8.40 4.75 -10.23
C ASN A 154 -9.83 4.35 -10.62
N LYS A 155 -10.86 4.99 -10.07
CA LYS A 155 -12.26 4.75 -10.45
C LYS A 155 -12.50 5.03 -11.94
N TYR A 156 -11.74 5.94 -12.53
CA TYR A 156 -11.83 6.30 -13.94
C TYR A 156 -10.86 5.50 -14.83
N GLN A 157 -10.10 4.55 -14.27
CA GLN A 157 -9.16 3.69 -15.00
C GLN A 157 -9.84 2.84 -16.09
N SER A 158 -11.08 2.39 -15.87
CA SER A 158 -11.84 1.62 -16.84
C SER A 158 -12.33 2.46 -18.02
N ASP A 159 -12.66 3.74 -17.77
CA ASP A 159 -13.03 4.71 -18.81
C ASP A 159 -11.80 5.17 -19.59
N LEU A 160 -10.66 5.35 -18.92
CA LEU A 160 -9.33 5.57 -19.53
C LEU A 160 -8.94 4.44 -20.49
N SER A 161 -9.13 3.19 -20.07
CA SER A 161 -8.77 2.01 -20.87
C SER A 161 -9.66 1.86 -22.12
N LYS A 162 -10.90 2.34 -22.06
CA LYS A 162 -11.84 2.35 -23.20
C LYS A 162 -11.56 3.49 -24.19
N ALA A 163 -11.13 4.65 -23.71
CA ALA A 163 -10.74 5.78 -24.55
C ALA A 163 -9.54 5.45 -25.46
N GLY A 164 -8.66 4.53 -25.02
CA GLY A 164 -7.53 4.06 -25.81
C GLY A 164 -7.85 3.14 -26.99
N GLY A 165 -9.11 2.68 -27.14
CA GLY A 165 -9.54 1.81 -28.23
C GLY A 165 -9.99 2.52 -29.51
N ILE A 166 -9.94 3.86 -29.57
CA ILE A 166 -10.34 4.64 -30.76
C ILE A 166 -9.08 4.91 -31.60
N GLU A 167 -8.61 3.87 -32.31
CA GLU A 167 -7.41 3.87 -33.14
C GLU A 167 -7.65 4.51 -34.51
N LYS A 168 -7.10 5.70 -34.77
CA LYS A 168 -6.28 5.94 -35.98
C LYS A 168 -5.49 7.26 -35.97
N ASP A 169 -6.01 8.32 -35.35
CA ASP A 169 -5.36 9.66 -35.35
C ASP A 169 -4.73 10.06 -34.00
N LEU A 170 -4.72 9.16 -33.01
CA LEU A 170 -4.40 9.47 -31.61
C LEU A 170 -3.19 8.69 -31.04
N SER A 171 -2.25 8.26 -31.88
CA SER A 171 -1.12 7.39 -31.46
C SER A 171 -0.27 7.99 -30.31
N GLY A 172 -0.05 9.30 -30.30
CA GLY A 172 0.66 10.00 -29.22
C GLY A 172 -0.17 10.18 -27.93
N SER A 173 -1.49 10.26 -28.05
CA SER A 173 -2.41 10.34 -26.89
C SER A 173 -2.54 8.97 -26.22
N LEU A 174 -2.59 7.89 -27.00
CA LEU A 174 -2.69 6.52 -26.51
C LEU A 174 -1.48 6.09 -25.66
N SER A 175 -0.27 6.43 -26.11
CA SER A 175 0.96 6.14 -25.35
C SER A 175 1.02 6.92 -24.04
N THR A 176 0.62 8.19 -24.06
CA THR A 176 0.56 9.05 -22.87
C THR A 176 -0.47 8.54 -21.85
N LEU A 177 -1.64 8.10 -22.31
CA LEU A 177 -2.67 7.52 -21.45
C LEU A 177 -2.22 6.18 -20.83
N ARG A 178 -1.58 5.31 -21.62
CA ARG A 178 -1.05 4.04 -21.12
C ARG A 178 0.06 4.26 -20.09
N GLN A 179 0.92 5.25 -20.31
CA GLN A 179 1.95 5.64 -19.35
C GLN A 179 1.32 6.20 -18.06
N ALA A 180 0.35 7.10 -18.17
CA ALA A 180 -0.36 7.65 -17.01
C ALA A 180 -1.06 6.56 -16.20
N GLN A 181 -1.64 5.55 -16.87
CA GLN A 181 -2.22 4.37 -16.21
C GLN A 181 -1.15 3.56 -15.45
N GLY A 182 0.01 3.33 -16.06
CA GLY A 182 1.14 2.64 -15.42
C GLY A 182 1.67 3.41 -14.20
N ASP A 183 1.84 4.73 -14.34
CA ASP A 183 2.29 5.62 -13.27
C ASP A 183 1.29 5.65 -12.11
N LEU A 184 -0.02 5.62 -12.40
CA LEU A 184 -1.08 5.59 -11.40
C LEU A 184 -1.05 4.28 -10.61
N MET A 185 -0.99 3.14 -11.32
CA MET A 185 -0.88 1.83 -10.68
C MET A 185 0.38 1.72 -9.82
N LYS A 186 1.51 2.23 -10.32
CA LYS A 186 2.77 2.26 -9.54
C LYS A 186 2.63 3.13 -8.30
N ALA A 187 2.13 4.35 -8.43
CA ALA A 187 1.95 5.25 -7.29
C ALA A 187 1.01 4.67 -6.22
N GLN A 188 -0.08 4.00 -6.63
CA GLN A 188 -0.95 3.28 -5.71
C GLN A 188 -0.25 2.12 -5.01
N GLY A 189 0.48 1.30 -5.76
CA GLY A 189 1.23 0.17 -5.19
C GLY A 189 2.26 0.63 -4.17
N ASP A 190 3.05 1.66 -4.51
CA ASP A 190 4.09 2.20 -3.61
C ASP A 190 3.47 2.82 -2.35
N MET A 191 2.29 3.46 -2.48
CA MET A 191 1.54 4.00 -1.35
C MET A 191 1.00 2.90 -0.41
N GLN A 192 0.46 1.83 -0.97
CA GLN A 192 0.02 0.67 -0.18
C GLN A 192 1.20 -0.01 0.54
N GLN A 193 2.34 -0.12 -0.14
CA GLN A 193 3.58 -0.63 0.47
C GLN A 193 4.03 0.26 1.64
N LEU A 194 3.96 1.58 1.45
CA LEU A 194 4.32 2.55 2.48
C LEU A 194 3.38 2.47 3.70
N GLU A 195 2.06 2.43 3.50
CA GLU A 195 1.06 2.27 4.58
C GLU A 195 1.35 0.99 5.37
N GLY A 196 1.54 -0.13 4.67
CA GLY A 196 1.91 -1.40 5.28
C GLY A 196 3.21 -1.33 6.07
N LYS A 197 4.24 -0.66 5.53
CA LYS A 197 5.53 -0.53 6.20
C LYS A 197 5.43 0.31 7.46
N LEU A 198 4.66 1.40 7.43
CA LEU A 198 4.45 2.26 8.59
C LEU A 198 3.79 1.51 9.75
N ASN A 199 2.82 0.65 9.46
CA ASN A 199 2.21 -0.22 10.46
C ASN A 199 3.24 -1.19 11.08
N GLN A 200 3.99 -1.93 10.24
CA GLN A 200 5.05 -2.83 10.70
C GLN A 200 6.09 -2.10 11.58
N VAL A 201 6.47 -0.90 11.18
CA VAL A 201 7.44 -0.06 11.90
C VAL A 201 6.92 0.36 13.27
N GLN A 202 5.62 0.64 13.39
CA GLN A 202 4.99 0.97 14.67
C GLN A 202 4.96 -0.24 15.61
N ASP A 203 4.66 -1.44 15.09
CA ASP A 203 4.72 -2.68 15.88
C ASP A 203 6.15 -2.93 16.39
N ILE A 204 7.15 -2.75 15.52
CA ILE A 204 8.56 -2.87 15.88
C ILE A 204 8.96 -1.81 16.93
N GLN A 205 8.42 -0.60 16.85
CA GLN A 205 8.68 0.45 17.85
C GLN A 205 8.14 0.02 19.23
N GLN A 206 6.93 -0.51 19.29
CA GLN A 206 6.36 -1.03 20.53
C GLN A 206 7.19 -2.20 21.08
N TYR A 207 7.59 -3.14 20.21
CA TYR A 207 8.46 -4.25 20.59
C TYR A 207 9.77 -3.75 21.21
N ILE A 208 10.49 -2.83 20.54
CA ILE A 208 11.76 -2.27 21.05
C ILE A 208 11.56 -1.60 22.42
N GLN A 209 10.45 -0.88 22.60
CA GLN A 209 10.12 -0.24 23.89
C GLN A 209 9.85 -1.27 25.00
N GLN A 210 9.02 -2.28 24.73
CA GLN A 210 8.72 -3.35 25.68
C GLN A 210 9.98 -4.12 26.07
N ARG A 211 10.85 -4.46 25.09
CA ARG A 211 12.13 -5.13 25.36
C ARG A 211 13.06 -4.25 26.17
N GLN A 212 13.13 -2.95 25.89
CA GLN A 212 13.92 -2.01 26.68
C GLN A 212 13.47 -2.00 28.15
N GLN A 213 12.17 -1.93 28.41
CA GLN A 213 11.62 -1.94 29.77
C GLN A 213 11.92 -3.26 30.49
N LEU A 214 11.64 -4.39 29.82
CA LEU A 214 11.87 -5.73 30.34
C LEU A 214 13.34 -5.93 30.72
N LEU A 215 14.28 -5.61 29.81
CA LEU A 215 15.71 -5.77 30.06
C LEU A 215 16.20 -4.82 31.16
N THR A 216 15.67 -3.61 31.24
CA THR A 216 16.03 -2.66 32.30
C THR A 216 15.61 -3.19 33.67
N GLN A 217 14.35 -3.61 33.82
CA GLN A 217 13.83 -4.16 35.07
C GLN A 217 14.60 -5.41 35.50
N ALA A 218 14.75 -6.36 34.56
CA ALA A 218 15.41 -7.62 34.79
C ALA A 218 16.89 -7.51 35.17
N LEU A 219 17.61 -6.58 34.54
CA LEU A 219 19.05 -6.47 34.69
C LEU A 219 19.49 -5.49 35.78
N SER A 220 18.56 -4.66 36.27
CA SER A 220 18.82 -3.70 37.36
C SER A 220 19.43 -4.35 38.61
N LYS A 221 19.01 -5.57 38.94
CA LYS A 221 19.49 -6.36 40.09
C LYS A 221 20.97 -6.74 40.02
N TYR A 222 21.58 -6.71 38.83
CA TYR A 222 23.02 -6.98 38.65
C TYR A 222 23.85 -5.70 38.67
N GLY A 223 23.25 -4.57 39.08
CA GLY A 223 23.93 -3.29 39.28
C GLY A 223 24.64 -2.77 38.03
N SER A 224 25.90 -2.36 38.20
CA SER A 224 26.68 -1.69 37.15
C SER A 224 27.05 -2.59 35.98
N LEU A 225 26.96 -3.92 36.11
CA LEU A 225 27.46 -4.89 35.13
C LEU A 225 26.79 -4.77 33.74
N PHE A 226 25.51 -4.40 33.72
CA PHE A 226 24.73 -4.19 32.49
C PHE A 226 24.37 -2.73 32.22
N SER A 227 24.78 -1.78 33.07
CA SER A 227 24.46 -0.35 32.94
C SER A 227 24.72 0.21 31.53
N LYS A 228 25.87 -0.11 30.94
CA LYS A 228 26.24 0.30 29.58
C LYS A 228 25.33 -0.32 28.50
N ASN A 229 24.92 -1.58 28.67
CA ASN A 229 24.03 -2.26 27.74
C ASN A 229 22.62 -1.63 27.82
N ILE A 230 22.09 -1.45 29.04
CA ILE A 230 20.81 -0.81 29.31
C ILE A 230 20.77 0.62 28.75
N GLY A 231 21.83 1.40 28.98
CA GLY A 231 21.94 2.76 28.44
C GLY A 231 21.97 2.79 26.91
N SER A 232 22.63 1.80 26.27
CA SER A 232 22.66 1.67 24.81
C SER A 232 21.29 1.31 24.24
N ILE A 233 20.57 0.38 24.88
CA ILE A 233 19.22 -0.02 24.47
C ILE A 233 18.23 1.14 24.64
N SER A 234 18.30 1.85 25.76
CA SER A 234 17.43 3.00 26.05
C SER A 234 17.65 4.13 25.03
N LYS A 235 18.91 4.39 24.69
CA LYS A 235 19.29 5.34 23.64
C LYS A 235 18.71 4.94 22.28
N GLU A 236 18.82 3.66 21.90
CA GLU A 236 18.28 3.17 20.64
C GLU A 236 16.75 3.27 20.60
N ALA A 237 16.06 2.86 21.67
CA ALA A 237 14.60 2.97 21.76
C ALA A 237 14.11 4.42 21.65
N TYR A 238 14.81 5.37 22.31
CA TYR A 238 14.52 6.79 22.23
C TYR A 238 14.71 7.34 20.81
N TYR A 239 15.89 7.13 20.22
CA TYR A 239 16.18 7.66 18.89
C TYR A 239 15.34 7.00 17.81
N TYR A 240 15.02 5.72 17.93
CA TYR A 240 14.14 5.04 17.00
C TYR A 240 12.73 5.63 17.07
N LYS A 241 12.15 5.79 18.27
CA LYS A 241 10.85 6.47 18.45
C LYS A 241 10.85 7.86 17.80
N ALA A 242 11.86 8.68 18.10
CA ALA A 242 11.98 10.03 17.53
C ALA A 242 12.10 10.00 16.00
N THR A 243 12.83 9.02 15.46
CA THR A 243 12.98 8.80 14.02
C THR A 243 11.62 8.50 13.37
N ILE A 244 10.80 7.64 13.98
CA ILE A 244 9.48 7.29 13.44
C ILE A 244 8.53 8.50 13.47
N GLU A 245 8.51 9.27 14.56
CA GLU A 245 7.68 10.48 14.63
C GLU A 245 8.13 11.55 13.62
N ASN A 246 9.43 11.81 13.51
CA ASN A 246 9.96 12.75 12.51
C ASN A 246 9.63 12.32 11.07
N TYR A 247 9.70 11.01 10.79
CA TYR A 247 9.31 10.48 9.49
C TYR A 247 7.81 10.69 9.21
N LYS A 248 6.94 10.52 10.21
CA LYS A 248 5.51 10.86 10.04
C LYS A 248 5.31 12.33 9.71
N GLU A 249 6.06 13.23 10.34
CA GLU A 249 6.01 14.69 10.09
C GLU A 249 6.52 15.06 8.69
N LEU A 250 7.68 14.54 8.28
CA LEU A 250 8.25 14.78 6.95
C LEU A 250 7.38 14.30 5.79
N TRP A 251 6.42 13.41 6.07
CA TRP A 251 5.45 12.98 5.09
C TRP A 251 4.28 13.97 4.94
N GLN A 252 3.96 14.74 5.97
CA GLN A 252 2.85 15.71 5.97
C GLN A 252 3.13 16.97 5.13
N HIS A 253 4.40 17.19 4.75
CA HIS A 253 4.87 18.32 3.93
C HIS A 253 5.51 17.80 2.65
#